data_AF-A0A7X8ENI5-F1
#
_entry.id   AF-A0A7X8ENI5-F1
#
_cell.length_a   1.000
_cell.length_b   1.000
_cell.length_c   1.000
_cell.angle_alpha   90.00
_cell.angle_beta   90.00
_cell.angle_gamma   90.00
#
_symmetry.space_group_name_H-M   'P 1'
#
loop_
_entity.id
_entity.type
_entity.pdbx_description
1 polymer ?
#
loop_
_entity_poly.entity_id
_entity_poly.type
_entity_poly.pdbx_seq_one_letter_code
_entity_poly.pdbx_strand_id
1 'polypeptide(L)'
;MNAKINRFERILKTRVKVRDDEQILLSIERREEERIMDVIENLGVKRNRALDSFGEQGEESLTVQDLRMRRKAIDFIDDRICREGDALSGVRKSIENCEARLLEKHREVKVMENYISFMVENLQEEEKKLEQSELDDIAGIRHKSAGRS
;
A
#
# COMPACT_ATOMS: atom_id res chain seq x y z
N MET A 1 21.33 -18.60 -20.74
CA MET A 1 21.15 -17.64 -19.64
C MET A 1 20.02 -16.63 -19.93
N ASN A 2 20.04 -15.93 -21.08
CA ASN A 2 19.07 -14.88 -21.44
C ASN A 2 17.59 -15.28 -21.35
N ALA A 3 17.20 -16.47 -21.82
CA ALA A 3 15.81 -16.94 -21.71
C ALA A 3 15.33 -17.06 -20.25
N LYS A 4 16.23 -17.38 -19.32
CA LYS A 4 15.94 -17.50 -17.89
C LYS A 4 15.75 -16.11 -17.27
N ILE A 5 16.62 -15.16 -17.59
CA ILE A 5 16.51 -13.75 -17.17
C ILE A 5 15.16 -13.17 -17.61
N ASN A 6 14.82 -13.28 -18.90
CA ASN A 6 13.54 -12.81 -19.46
C ASN A 6 12.31 -13.47 -18.82
N ARG A 7 12.44 -14.69 -18.29
CA ARG A 7 11.37 -15.35 -17.54
C ARG A 7 11.19 -14.69 -16.17
N PHE A 8 12.28 -14.46 -15.44
CA PHE A 8 12.22 -13.83 -14.13
C PHE A 8 11.78 -12.36 -14.21
N GLU A 9 12.19 -11.61 -15.22
CA GLU A 9 11.70 -10.24 -15.46
C GLU A 9 10.18 -10.20 -15.67
N ARG A 10 9.62 -11.17 -16.40
CA ARG A 10 8.16 -11.28 -16.55
C ARG A 10 7.47 -11.56 -15.22
N ILE A 11 8.06 -12.41 -14.37
CA ILE A 11 7.53 -12.68 -13.02
C ILE A 11 7.62 -11.42 -12.16
N LEU A 12 8.75 -10.70 -12.22
CA LEU A 12 8.96 -9.44 -11.50
C LEU A 12 7.89 -8.42 -11.88
N LYS A 13 7.62 -8.25 -13.17
CA LYS A 13 6.58 -7.34 -13.67
C LYS A 13 5.21 -7.66 -13.07
N THR A 14 4.85 -8.94 -12.98
CA THR A 14 3.60 -9.37 -12.34
C THR A 14 3.59 -9.05 -10.86
N ARG A 15 4.69 -9.29 -10.13
CA ARG A 15 4.79 -8.98 -8.69
C ARG A 15 4.71 -7.48 -8.40
N VAL A 16 5.37 -6.66 -9.23
CA VAL A 16 5.28 -5.20 -9.17
C VAL A 16 3.82 -4.76 -9.33
N LYS A 17 3.10 -5.31 -10.31
CA LYS A 17 1.68 -5.00 -10.48
C LYS A 17 0.84 -5.38 -9.26
N VAL A 18 1.05 -6.57 -8.69
CA VAL A 18 0.32 -7.04 -7.49
C VAL A 18 0.60 -6.16 -6.26
N ARG A 19 1.81 -5.60 -6.15
CA ARG A 19 2.17 -4.61 -5.14
C ARG A 19 1.48 -3.27 -5.40
N ASP A 20 1.47 -2.81 -6.65
CA ASP A 20 0.85 -1.54 -7.03
C ASP A 20 -0.69 -1.60 -6.85
N ASP A 21 -1.31 -2.74 -7.14
CA ASP A 21 -2.74 -3.00 -6.87
C ASP A 21 -3.03 -2.91 -5.34
N GLU A 22 -2.12 -3.40 -4.50
CA GLU A 22 -2.24 -3.27 -3.03
C GLU A 22 -2.09 -1.82 -2.56
N GLN A 23 -1.17 -1.07 -3.18
CA GLN A 23 -0.98 0.35 -2.90
C GLN A 23 -2.24 1.16 -3.25
N ILE A 24 -2.91 0.80 -4.35
CA ILE A 24 -4.20 1.38 -4.73
C ILE A 24 -5.26 1.06 -3.67
N LEU A 25 -5.36 -0.20 -3.25
CA LEU A 25 -6.31 -0.60 -2.20
C LEU A 25 -6.10 0.20 -0.90
N LEU A 26 -4.85 0.32 -0.44
CA LEU A 26 -4.50 1.12 0.73
C LEU A 26 -4.94 2.59 0.57
N SER A 27 -4.76 3.17 -0.62
CA SER A 27 -5.20 4.55 -0.89
C SER A 27 -6.72 4.72 -0.83
N ILE A 28 -7.48 3.69 -1.25
CA ILE A 28 -8.95 3.67 -1.17
C ILE A 28 -9.39 3.60 0.29
N GLU A 29 -8.78 2.72 1.08
CA GLU A 29 -9.10 2.55 2.50
C GLU A 29 -8.79 3.81 3.32
N ARG A 30 -7.66 4.48 3.05
CA ARG A 30 -7.33 5.76 3.71
C ARG A 30 -8.33 6.86 3.37
N ARG A 31 -8.79 6.92 2.12
CA ARG A 31 -9.84 7.87 1.72
C ARG A 31 -11.17 7.57 2.43
N GLU A 32 -11.49 6.29 2.61
CA GLU A 32 -12.68 5.89 3.35
C GLU A 32 -12.56 6.22 4.86
N GLU A 33 -11.37 6.06 5.45
CA GLU A 33 -11.08 6.50 6.82
C GLU A 33 -11.35 8.00 6.99
N GLU A 34 -10.77 8.84 6.12
CA GLU A 34 -10.98 10.29 6.11
C GLU A 34 -12.48 10.62 5.99
N ARG A 35 -13.18 9.96 5.05
CA ARG A 35 -14.62 10.16 4.86
C ARG A 35 -15.43 9.84 6.12
N ILE A 36 -15.12 8.75 6.81
CA ILE A 36 -15.82 8.36 8.04
C ILE A 36 -15.49 9.35 9.18
N MET A 37 -14.24 9.79 9.28
CA MET A 37 -13.83 10.81 10.25
C MET A 37 -14.60 12.12 10.05
N ASP A 38 -14.72 12.59 8.81
CA ASP A 38 -15.51 13.79 8.48
C ASP A 38 -16.99 13.61 8.87
N VAL A 39 -17.56 12.43 8.65
CA VAL A 39 -18.94 12.13 9.05
C VAL A 39 -19.09 12.18 10.57
N ILE A 40 -18.16 11.57 11.32
CA ILE A 40 -18.18 11.57 12.79
C ILE A 40 -18.05 13.00 13.33
N GLU A 41 -17.13 13.80 12.78
CA GLU A 41 -16.96 15.20 13.18
C GLU A 41 -18.25 16.01 12.93
N ASN A 42 -18.83 15.89 11.75
CA ASN A 42 -20.09 16.55 11.40
C ASN A 42 -21.25 16.12 12.30
N LEU A 43 -21.32 14.83 12.66
CA LEU A 43 -22.31 14.33 13.61
C LEU A 43 -22.05 14.87 15.02
N GLY A 44 -20.79 14.98 15.45
CA GLY A 44 -20.41 15.59 16.72
C GLY A 44 -20.83 17.06 16.81
N VAL A 45 -20.64 17.85 15.73
CA VAL A 45 -21.13 19.23 15.66
C VAL A 45 -22.66 19.28 15.75
N LYS A 46 -23.37 18.41 15.02
CA LYS A 46 -24.84 18.33 15.09
C LYS A 46 -25.34 17.94 16.47
N ARG A 47 -24.67 17.00 17.13
CA ARG A 47 -24.95 16.57 18.49
C ARG A 47 -24.81 17.73 19.47
N ASN A 48 -23.69 18.43 19.43
CA ASN A 48 -23.43 19.57 20.31
C ASN A 48 -24.47 20.67 20.10
N ARG A 49 -24.77 21.02 18.84
CA ARG A 49 -25.85 21.98 18.53
C ARG A 49 -27.20 21.52 19.08
N ALA A 50 -27.52 20.23 19.00
CA ALA A 50 -28.77 19.69 19.54
C ALA A 50 -28.80 19.76 21.08
N LEU A 51 -27.66 19.55 21.74
CA LEU A 51 -27.51 19.71 23.19
C LEU A 51 -27.61 21.18 23.63
N ASP A 52 -26.97 22.10 22.91
CA ASP A 52 -27.04 23.54 23.19
C ASP A 52 -28.48 24.03 23.05
N SER A 53 -29.15 23.66 21.95
CA SER A 53 -30.58 23.93 21.73
C SER A 53 -31.49 23.30 22.81
N PHE A 54 -31.05 22.19 23.40
CA PHE A 54 -31.74 21.58 24.53
C PHE A 54 -31.53 22.37 25.83
N GLY A 55 -30.34 22.96 26.04
CA GLY A 55 -29.99 23.74 27.23
C GLY A 55 -30.45 25.20 27.21
N GLU A 56 -30.52 25.84 26.05
CA GLU A 56 -30.91 27.26 25.87
C GLU A 56 -32.44 27.50 25.94
N GLN A 57 -33.18 26.61 26.58
CA GLN A 57 -34.62 26.74 26.74
C GLN A 57 -34.91 27.88 27.74
N GLY A 58 -35.19 29.07 27.21
CA GLY A 58 -35.70 30.21 27.97
C GLY A 58 -37.11 29.95 28.52
N GLU A 59 -37.95 30.97 28.62
CA GLU A 59 -39.33 30.87 29.17
C GLU A 59 -40.34 30.12 28.27
N GLU A 60 -39.88 29.37 27.27
CA GLU A 60 -40.76 28.66 26.33
C GLU A 60 -41.33 27.39 26.99
N SER A 61 -42.67 27.31 27.04
CA SER A 61 -43.38 26.18 27.67
C SER A 61 -43.33 24.95 26.76
N LEU A 62 -42.35 24.07 26.99
CA LEU A 62 -42.24 22.81 26.26
C LEU A 62 -43.09 21.72 26.89
N THR A 63 -43.75 20.92 26.03
CA THR A 63 -44.47 19.75 26.52
C THR A 63 -43.49 18.61 26.81
N VAL A 64 -43.91 17.67 27.67
CA VAL A 64 -43.17 16.42 27.92
C VAL A 64 -42.89 15.65 26.61
N GLN A 65 -43.80 15.75 25.63
CA GLN A 65 -43.63 15.13 24.33
C GLN A 65 -42.49 15.78 23.53
N ASP A 66 -42.36 17.10 23.56
CA ASP A 66 -41.29 17.83 22.87
C ASP A 66 -39.92 17.46 23.44
N LEU A 67 -39.80 17.43 24.77
CA LEU A 67 -38.58 17.00 25.46
C LEU A 67 -38.19 15.57 25.07
N ARG A 68 -39.18 14.67 24.99
CA ARG A 68 -38.95 13.28 24.59
C ARG A 68 -38.50 13.18 23.13
N MET A 69 -39.09 13.95 22.21
CA MET A 69 -38.69 13.94 20.80
C MET A 69 -37.28 14.49 20.61
N ARG A 70 -36.93 15.58 21.28
CA ARG A 70 -35.58 16.16 21.23
C ARG A 70 -34.53 15.19 21.78
N ARG A 71 -34.81 14.55 22.91
CA ARG A 71 -33.93 13.50 23.46
C ARG A 71 -33.72 12.36 22.46
N LYS A 72 -34.79 11.84 21.85
CA LYS A 72 -34.69 10.79 20.83
C LYS A 72 -33.82 11.19 19.63
N ALA A 73 -33.85 12.46 19.24
CA ALA A 73 -33.01 12.95 18.15
C ALA A 73 -31.52 12.93 18.53
N ILE A 74 -31.18 13.29 19.77
CA ILE A 74 -29.81 13.19 20.30
C ILE A 74 -29.39 11.72 20.39
N ASP A 75 -30.24 10.86 20.97
CA ASP A 75 -29.96 9.42 21.08
C ASP A 75 -29.70 8.80 19.69
N PHE A 76 -30.46 9.20 18.66
CA PHE A 76 -30.24 8.76 17.28
C PHE A 76 -28.90 9.22 16.69
N ILE A 77 -28.47 10.44 17.00
CA ILE A 77 -27.14 10.95 16.58
C ILE A 77 -26.04 10.16 17.28
N ASP A 78 -26.18 9.90 18.58
CA ASP A 78 -25.20 9.15 19.38
C ASP A 78 -25.08 7.70 18.87
N ASP A 79 -26.20 7.03 18.63
CA ASP A 79 -26.24 5.70 18.01
C ASP A 79 -25.54 5.66 16.65
N ARG A 80 -25.68 6.74 15.86
CA ARG A 80 -25.02 6.84 14.57
C ARG A 80 -23.52 7.06 14.72
N ILE A 81 -23.08 7.94 15.63
CA ILE A 81 -21.67 8.15 15.94
C ILE A 81 -21.01 6.84 16.36
N CYS A 82 -21.66 6.05 17.21
CA CYS A 82 -21.16 4.74 17.63
C CYS A 82 -20.97 3.79 16.42
N ARG A 83 -21.97 3.70 15.54
CA ARG A 83 -21.89 2.83 14.33
C ARG A 83 -20.78 3.26 13.37
N GLU A 84 -20.65 4.56 13.13
CA GLU A 84 -19.57 5.09 12.29
C GLU A 84 -18.20 4.88 12.97
N GLY A 85 -18.14 4.94 14.31
CA GLY A 85 -16.95 4.60 15.10
C GLY A 85 -16.54 3.13 14.96
N ASP A 86 -17.49 2.20 14.97
CA ASP A 86 -17.23 0.78 14.71
C ASP A 86 -16.73 0.57 13.27
N ALA A 87 -17.34 1.26 12.29
CA ALA A 87 -16.90 1.23 10.90
C ALA A 87 -15.47 1.77 10.75
N LEU A 88 -15.14 2.88 11.42
CA LEU A 88 -13.80 3.47 11.43
C LEU A 88 -12.76 2.50 11.99
N SER A 89 -13.07 1.82 13.09
CA SER A 89 -12.22 0.78 13.67
C SER A 89 -11.98 -0.36 12.67
N GLY A 90 -13.03 -0.79 11.98
CA GLY A 90 -12.94 -1.79 10.91
C GLY A 90 -12.01 -1.37 9.77
N VAL A 91 -12.17 -0.14 9.27
CA VAL A 91 -11.32 0.40 8.20
C VAL A 91 -9.86 0.52 8.64
N ARG A 92 -9.60 1.04 9.84
CA ARG A 92 -8.23 1.14 10.39
C ARG A 92 -7.53 -0.20 10.50
N LYS A 93 -8.27 -1.23 10.93
CA LYS A 93 -7.74 -2.60 10.94
C LYS A 93 -7.48 -3.12 9.52
N SER A 94 -8.30 -2.75 8.54
CA SER A 94 -8.05 -3.09 7.13
C SER A 94 -6.77 -2.43 6.61
N ILE A 95 -6.57 -1.14 6.92
CA ILE A 95 -5.37 -0.36 6.59
C ILE A 95 -4.12 -1.02 7.16
N GLU A 96 -4.13 -1.38 8.45
CA GLU A 96 -3.00 -2.06 9.10
C GLU A 96 -2.66 -3.39 8.38
N ASN A 97 -3.69 -4.17 8.02
CA ASN A 97 -3.49 -5.41 7.27
C ASN A 97 -2.97 -5.16 5.84
N CYS A 98 -3.46 -4.11 5.14
CA CYS A 98 -2.96 -3.69 3.84
C CYS A 98 -1.49 -3.29 3.92
N GLU A 99 -1.10 -2.50 4.91
CA GLU A 99 0.29 -2.06 5.12
C GLU A 99 1.20 -3.25 5.38
N ALA A 100 0.78 -4.21 6.22
CA ALA A 100 1.53 -5.44 6.46
C ALA A 100 1.71 -6.28 5.18
N ARG A 101 0.66 -6.45 4.38
CA ARG A 101 0.74 -7.15 3.09
C ARG A 101 1.63 -6.41 2.08
N LEU A 102 1.55 -5.08 2.06
CA LEU A 102 2.34 -4.24 1.16
C LEU A 102 3.83 -4.34 1.48
N LEU A 103 4.21 -4.35 2.76
CA LEU A 103 5.60 -4.59 3.19
C LEU A 103 6.15 -5.93 2.68
N GLU A 104 5.36 -7.00 2.79
CA GLU A 104 5.78 -8.31 2.27
C GLU A 104 5.92 -8.29 0.75
N LYS A 105 4.96 -7.71 0.03
CA LYS A 105 5.04 -7.55 -1.43
C LYS A 105 6.26 -6.72 -1.87
N HIS A 106 6.60 -5.65 -1.15
CA HIS A 106 7.84 -4.89 -1.39
C HIS A 106 9.09 -5.75 -1.21
N ARG A 107 9.12 -6.57 -0.16
CA ARG A 107 10.23 -7.49 0.09
C ARG A 107 10.36 -8.52 -1.04
N GLU A 108 9.26 -9.13 -1.47
CA GLU A 108 9.25 -10.10 -2.56
C GLU A 108 9.74 -9.53 -3.89
N VAL A 109 9.36 -8.29 -4.20
CA VAL A 109 9.85 -7.55 -5.37
C VAL A 109 11.36 -7.34 -5.26
N LYS A 110 11.84 -6.81 -4.13
CA LYS A 110 13.28 -6.53 -3.91
C LYS A 110 14.14 -7.79 -3.99
N VAL A 111 13.68 -8.90 -3.42
CA VAL A 111 14.37 -10.20 -3.53
C VAL A 111 14.49 -10.62 -5.00
N MET A 112 13.43 -10.44 -5.78
CA MET A 112 13.43 -10.82 -7.19
C MET A 112 14.29 -9.90 -8.05
N GLU A 113 14.29 -8.59 -7.78
CA GLU A 113 15.19 -7.62 -8.41
C GLU A 113 16.65 -8.00 -8.17
N ASN A 114 17.04 -8.23 -6.91
CA ASN A 114 18.40 -8.64 -6.56
C ASN A 114 18.80 -9.95 -7.25
N TYR A 115 17.89 -10.92 -7.33
CA TYR A 115 18.15 -12.19 -8.00
C TYR A 115 18.36 -12.02 -9.51
N ILE A 116 17.58 -11.15 -10.15
CA ILE A 116 17.76 -10.83 -11.58
C ILE A 116 19.08 -10.12 -11.81
N SER A 117 19.42 -9.10 -11.02
CA SER A 117 20.70 -8.40 -11.10
C SER A 117 21.88 -9.37 -11.00
N PHE A 118 21.86 -10.28 -10.02
CA PHE A 118 22.88 -11.31 -9.88
C PHE A 118 23.00 -12.21 -11.12
N MET A 119 21.88 -12.61 -11.73
CA MET A 119 21.93 -13.41 -12.96
C MET A 119 22.51 -12.65 -14.15
N VAL A 120 22.22 -11.35 -14.25
CA VAL A 120 22.75 -10.47 -15.31
C VAL A 120 24.25 -10.26 -15.13
N GLU A 121 24.69 -9.99 -13.90
CA GLU A 121 26.11 -9.83 -13.57
C GLU A 121 26.91 -11.09 -13.89
N ASN A 122 26.43 -12.26 -13.48
CA ASN A 122 27.07 -13.53 -13.81
C ASN A 122 27.16 -13.77 -15.33
N LEU A 123 26.12 -13.41 -16.08
CA LEU A 123 26.14 -13.55 -17.53
C LEU A 123 27.25 -12.70 -18.15
N GLN A 124 27.34 -11.43 -17.72
CA GLN A 124 28.37 -10.51 -18.19
C GLN A 124 29.77 -10.97 -17.81
N GLU A 125 29.94 -11.58 -16.63
CA GLU A 125 31.22 -12.13 -16.20
C GLU A 125 31.64 -13.33 -17.07
N GLU A 126 30.72 -14.24 -17.37
CA GLU A 126 30.99 -15.39 -18.23
C GLU A 126 31.28 -14.96 -19.68
N GLU A 127 30.57 -13.95 -20.21
CA GLU A 127 30.86 -13.37 -21.53
C GLU A 127 32.27 -12.77 -21.57
N LYS A 128 32.67 -12.00 -20.54
CA LYS A 128 34.04 -11.44 -20.44
C LYS A 128 35.12 -12.51 -20.34
N LYS A 129 34.87 -13.59 -19.57
CA LYS A 129 35.82 -14.71 -19.46
C LYS A 129 36.01 -15.41 -20.80
N LEU A 130 34.93 -15.58 -21.56
CA LEU A 130 34.97 -16.17 -22.89
C LEU A 130 35.75 -15.29 -23.86
N GLU A 131 35.48 -13.98 -23.89
CA GLU A 131 36.24 -13.01 -24.68
C GLU A 131 37.73 -13.00 -24.32
N GLN A 132 38.08 -13.04 -23.03
CA GLN A 132 39.48 -13.12 -22.59
C GLN A 132 40.16 -14.42 -23.05
N SER A 133 39.49 -15.56 -22.92
CA SER A 133 40.01 -16.84 -23.40
C SER A 133 40.30 -16.81 -24.91
N GLU A 134 39.41 -16.22 -25.71
CA GLU A 134 39.61 -16.10 -27.16
C GLU A 134 40.80 -15.18 -27.50
N LEU A 135 40.96 -14.07 -26.78
CA LEU A 135 42.11 -13.18 -26.95
C LEU A 135 43.43 -13.85 -26.56
N ASP A 136 43.45 -14.62 -25.48
CA ASP A 136 44.61 -15.38 -25.02
C ASP A 136 45.01 -16.46 -26.04
N ASP A 137 44.05 -17.16 -26.63
CA ASP A 137 44.29 -18.14 -27.69
C ASP A 137 44.93 -17.47 -28.93
N ILE A 138 44.40 -16.33 -29.36
CA ILE A 138 44.94 -15.56 -30.48
C ILE A 138 46.37 -15.07 -30.18
N ALA A 139 46.61 -14.56 -28.97
CA ALA A 139 47.95 -14.14 -28.52
C ALA A 139 48.92 -15.33 -28.50
N GLY A 140 48.48 -16.48 -28.00
CA GLY A 140 49.26 -17.72 -27.96
C GLY A 140 49.67 -18.22 -29.35
N ILE A 141 48.77 -18.14 -30.33
CA ILE A 141 49.09 -18.48 -31.74
C ILE A 141 50.14 -17.52 -32.30
N ARG A 142 49.95 -16.20 -32.13
CA ARG A 142 50.88 -15.17 -32.63
C ARG A 142 52.29 -15.31 -32.05
N HIS A 143 52.41 -15.57 -30.75
CA HIS A 143 53.71 -15.78 -30.11
C HIS A 143 54.42 -17.06 -30.58
N LYS A 144 53.68 -18.16 -30.81
CA LYS A 144 54.26 -19.40 -31.34
C LYS A 144 54.76 -19.27 -32.78
N SER A 145 54.11 -18.43 -33.60
CA SER A 145 54.57 -18.13 -34.96
C SER A 145 55.80 -17.23 -35.01
N ALA A 146 55.97 -16.32 -34.04
CA ALA A 146 57.12 -15.41 -33.98
C ALA A 146 58.41 -16.04 -33.43
N GLY A 147 58.30 -17.07 -32.58
CA GLY A 147 59.46 -17.80 -32.02
C GLY A 147 60.01 -18.93 -32.90
N ARG A 148 59.50 -19.10 -34.13
CA ARG A 148 59.91 -20.15 -35.09
C ARG A 148 60.69 -19.61 -36.30
N SER A 149 61.15 -18.36 -36.25
CA SER A 149 62.03 -17.76 -37.26
C SER A 149 63.48 -17.74 -36.80
#